data_AF-A0AAW6NIQ0-F1
#
_entry.id   AF-A0AAW6NIQ0-F1
#
_cell.length_a   1.000
_cell.length_b   1.000
_cell.length_c   1.000
_cell.angle_alpha   90.00
_cell.angle_beta   90.00
_cell.angle_gamma   90.00
#
_symmetry.space_group_name_H-M   'P 1'
#
loop_
_entity.id
_entity.type
_entity.pdbx_description
1 polymer ?
#
loop_
_entity_poly.entity_id
_entity_poly.type
_entity_poly.pdbx_seq_one_letter_code
_entity_poly.pdbx_strand_id
1 'polypeptide(L)'
;AGQRSQADNLMRQLASQKPGDPDQVYASGLYLSGNDQDRAALAHLNTLPRDKGNGNIQALADRLQSNQVLETANRLRDSGKEQEAETLLRQQPPSTRIDLTLADWAEQRGDHEAAKTAYNTILQREPQNEDAILGLTEVSLAQGNKDSARAALAKLPAAQNGEPLSINMQRRLAMAQAGLGDPAAAEKTFNAILPQAKSQQPSMESALVMRDAARFQAQNGQPQQALDTWKDAMVSSGITTTRPTDNDSFTRLT
;
A
#
# COMPACT_ATOMS: atom_id res chain seq x y z
N ALA A 1 -24.99 -12.71 -8.91
CA ALA A 1 -24.76 -13.22 -10.28
C ALA A 1 -25.59 -12.48 -11.34
N GLY A 2 -26.92 -12.35 -11.19
CA GLY A 2 -27.79 -11.76 -12.23
C GLY A 2 -27.53 -10.28 -12.60
N GLN A 3 -27.25 -9.42 -11.63
CA GLN A 3 -27.04 -7.98 -11.88
C GLN A 3 -25.77 -7.70 -12.71
N ARG A 4 -24.69 -8.45 -12.49
CA ARG A 4 -23.44 -8.33 -13.27
C ARG A 4 -23.66 -8.69 -14.73
N SER A 5 -24.30 -9.83 -15.00
CA SER A 5 -24.61 -10.27 -16.37
C SER A 5 -25.53 -9.32 -17.13
N GLN A 6 -26.46 -8.63 -16.44
CA GLN A 6 -27.32 -7.62 -17.03
C GLN A 6 -26.53 -6.35 -17.37
N ALA A 7 -25.66 -5.90 -16.46
CA ALA A 7 -24.76 -4.77 -16.71
C ALA A 7 -23.77 -5.07 -17.86
N ASP A 8 -23.21 -6.28 -17.93
CA ASP A 8 -22.33 -6.71 -19.03
C ASP A 8 -23.07 -6.66 -20.39
N ASN A 9 -24.33 -7.06 -20.44
CA ASN A 9 -25.14 -7.01 -21.65
C ASN A 9 -25.45 -5.56 -22.05
N LEU A 10 -25.81 -4.70 -21.09
CA LEU A 10 -26.08 -3.29 -21.34
C LEU A 10 -24.84 -2.57 -21.88
N MET A 11 -23.68 -2.81 -21.28
CA MET A 11 -22.42 -2.21 -21.72
C MET A 11 -22.00 -2.69 -23.10
N ARG A 12 -22.20 -3.98 -23.43
CA ARG A 12 -21.96 -4.50 -24.78
C ARG A 12 -22.90 -3.88 -25.82
N GLN A 13 -24.17 -3.69 -25.49
CA GLN A 13 -25.13 -3.02 -26.37
C GLN A 13 -24.72 -1.56 -26.60
N LEU A 14 -24.39 -0.83 -25.53
CA LEU A 14 -23.92 0.55 -25.62
C LEU A 14 -22.69 0.68 -26.53
N ALA A 15 -21.71 -0.20 -26.36
CA ALA A 15 -20.50 -0.25 -27.18
C ALA A 15 -20.79 -0.53 -28.67
N SER A 16 -21.76 -1.39 -28.96
CA SER A 16 -22.14 -1.71 -30.34
C SER A 16 -22.89 -0.57 -31.05
N GLN A 17 -23.64 0.25 -30.31
CA GLN A 17 -24.47 1.32 -30.88
C GLN A 17 -23.66 2.57 -31.22
N LYS A 18 -22.58 2.84 -30.49
CA LYS A 18 -21.75 4.04 -30.66
C LYS A 18 -20.25 3.69 -30.68
N PRO A 19 -19.78 2.90 -31.67
CA PRO A 19 -18.38 2.52 -31.73
C PRO A 19 -17.51 3.77 -31.97
N GLY A 20 -16.65 4.09 -31.00
CA GLY A 20 -15.72 5.23 -31.08
C GLY A 20 -16.28 6.56 -30.57
N ASP A 21 -17.44 6.56 -29.92
CA ASP A 21 -17.91 7.69 -29.12
C ASP A 21 -17.08 7.78 -27.82
N PRO A 22 -16.43 8.92 -27.53
CA PRO A 22 -15.53 9.03 -26.37
C PRO A 22 -16.21 8.72 -25.03
N ASP A 23 -17.46 9.15 -24.84
CA ASP A 23 -18.19 8.92 -23.60
C ASP A 23 -18.53 7.45 -23.40
N GLN A 24 -18.91 6.74 -24.47
CA GLN A 24 -19.10 5.29 -24.45
C GLN A 24 -17.81 4.54 -24.11
N VAL A 25 -16.70 4.90 -24.77
CA VAL A 25 -15.39 4.26 -24.54
C VAL A 25 -14.95 4.49 -23.09
N TYR A 26 -15.14 5.70 -22.58
CA TYR A 26 -14.85 6.04 -21.19
C TYR A 26 -15.69 5.24 -20.20
N ALA A 27 -17.02 5.20 -20.39
CA ALA A 27 -17.93 4.44 -19.54
C ALA A 27 -17.60 2.95 -19.52
N SER A 28 -17.22 2.39 -20.67
CA SER A 28 -16.82 0.98 -20.79
C SER A 28 -15.48 0.71 -20.13
N GLY A 29 -14.51 1.62 -20.28
CA GLY A 29 -13.24 1.56 -19.55
C GLY A 29 -13.42 1.59 -18.04
N LEU A 30 -14.27 2.50 -17.52
CA LEU A 30 -14.60 2.57 -16.10
C LEU A 30 -15.28 1.29 -15.60
N TYR A 31 -16.24 0.76 -16.36
CA TYR A 31 -16.94 -0.47 -16.02
C TYR A 31 -16.00 -1.68 -15.93
N LEU A 32 -15.12 -1.83 -16.92
CA LEU A 32 -14.13 -2.91 -16.95
C LEU A 32 -13.13 -2.77 -15.79
N SER A 33 -12.60 -1.56 -15.54
CA SER A 33 -11.68 -1.32 -14.43
C SER A 33 -12.33 -1.55 -13.07
N GLY A 34 -13.59 -1.11 -12.88
CA GLY A 34 -14.36 -1.36 -11.65
C GLY A 34 -14.70 -2.84 -11.39
N ASN A 35 -14.49 -3.70 -12.39
CA ASN A 35 -14.64 -5.16 -12.31
C ASN A 35 -13.29 -5.89 -12.25
N ASP A 36 -12.20 -5.19 -11.93
CA ASP A 36 -10.82 -5.69 -11.87
C ASP A 36 -10.28 -6.17 -13.24
N GLN A 37 -10.84 -5.68 -14.34
CA GLN A 37 -10.43 -6.03 -15.71
C GLN A 37 -9.56 -4.92 -16.33
N ASP A 38 -8.59 -4.42 -15.58
CA ASP A 38 -7.75 -3.26 -15.95
C ASP A 38 -7.07 -3.39 -17.33
N ARG A 39 -6.60 -4.59 -17.70
CA ARG A 39 -6.03 -4.82 -19.04
C ARG A 39 -7.05 -4.71 -20.16
N ALA A 40 -8.25 -5.25 -19.94
CA ALA A 40 -9.34 -5.15 -20.91
C ALA A 40 -9.83 -3.70 -21.02
N ALA A 41 -9.90 -2.99 -19.89
CA ALA A 41 -10.21 -1.57 -19.84
C ALA A 41 -9.20 -0.77 -20.68
N LEU A 42 -7.89 -0.95 -20.44
CA LEU A 42 -6.84 -0.24 -21.17
C LEU A 42 -6.87 -0.56 -22.68
N ALA A 43 -7.02 -1.82 -23.04
CA ALA A 43 -7.15 -2.24 -24.44
C ALA A 43 -8.37 -1.57 -25.11
N HIS A 44 -9.49 -1.46 -24.40
CA HIS A 44 -10.69 -0.78 -24.90
C HIS A 44 -10.48 0.72 -25.06
N LEU A 45 -9.88 1.41 -24.08
CA LEU A 45 -9.56 2.84 -24.18
C LEU A 45 -8.64 3.13 -25.38
N ASN A 46 -7.66 2.26 -25.64
CA ASN A 46 -6.73 2.40 -26.75
C ASN A 46 -7.36 2.19 -28.14
N THR A 47 -8.65 1.81 -28.22
CA THR A 47 -9.38 1.80 -29.50
C THR A 47 -9.77 3.20 -29.96
N LEU A 48 -9.80 4.18 -29.04
CA LEU A 48 -10.09 5.56 -29.35
C LEU A 48 -8.80 6.29 -29.78
N PRO A 49 -8.78 6.92 -30.96
CA PRO A 49 -7.68 7.79 -31.37
C PRO A 49 -7.40 8.87 -30.32
N ARG A 50 -6.12 9.16 -30.04
CA ARG A 50 -5.72 10.09 -28.96
C ARG A 50 -6.29 11.49 -29.14
N ASP A 51 -6.46 11.95 -30.36
CA ASP A 51 -7.07 13.24 -30.71
C ASP A 51 -8.57 13.32 -30.39
N LYS A 52 -9.23 12.16 -30.21
CA LYS A 52 -10.65 12.06 -29.80
C LYS A 52 -10.84 11.83 -28.30
N GLY A 53 -9.76 11.57 -27.56
CA GLY A 53 -9.79 11.42 -26.11
C GLY A 53 -10.02 12.75 -25.40
N ASN A 54 -10.63 12.70 -24.21
CA ASN A 54 -10.70 13.83 -23.28
C ASN A 54 -9.78 13.58 -22.08
N GLY A 55 -9.62 14.60 -21.22
CA GLY A 55 -8.72 14.51 -20.06
C GLY A 55 -9.04 13.36 -19.11
N ASN A 56 -10.32 12.99 -18.96
CA ASN A 56 -10.73 11.88 -18.09
C ASN A 56 -10.35 10.52 -18.68
N ILE A 57 -10.50 10.34 -19.99
CA ILE A 57 -10.06 9.13 -20.71
C ILE A 57 -8.55 8.99 -20.59
N GLN A 58 -7.81 10.08 -20.82
CA GLN A 58 -6.36 10.08 -20.73
C GLN A 58 -5.89 9.74 -19.31
N ALA A 59 -6.47 10.38 -18.29
CA ALA A 59 -6.15 10.10 -16.89
C ALA A 59 -6.42 8.65 -16.49
N LEU A 60 -7.54 8.07 -16.95
CA LEU A 60 -7.84 6.65 -16.71
C LEU A 60 -6.85 5.74 -17.44
N ALA A 61 -6.54 6.03 -18.70
CA ALA A 61 -5.57 5.25 -19.48
C ALA A 61 -4.17 5.29 -18.83
N ASP A 62 -3.71 6.46 -18.41
CA ASP A 62 -2.41 6.63 -17.74
C ASP A 62 -2.34 5.86 -16.41
N ARG A 63 -3.42 5.90 -15.62
CA ARG A 63 -3.53 5.11 -14.39
C ARG A 63 -3.48 3.61 -14.67
N LEU A 64 -4.25 3.14 -15.65
CA LEU A 64 -4.31 1.72 -16.02
C LEU A 64 -2.97 1.23 -16.59
N GLN A 65 -2.30 2.05 -17.41
CA GLN A 65 -0.98 1.74 -17.93
C GLN A 65 0.05 1.65 -16.80
N SER A 66 0.03 2.61 -15.86
CA SER A 66 0.89 2.57 -14.67
C SER A 66 0.64 1.31 -13.82
N ASN A 67 -0.63 0.92 -13.61
CA ASN A 67 -0.99 -0.33 -12.95
C ASN A 67 -0.42 -1.55 -13.67
N GLN A 68 -0.59 -1.63 -15.00
CA GLN A 68 -0.11 -2.74 -15.81
C GLN A 68 1.42 -2.90 -15.76
N VAL A 69 2.16 -1.78 -15.75
CA VAL A 69 3.62 -1.81 -15.63
C VAL A 69 4.04 -2.38 -14.27
N LEU A 70 3.46 -1.90 -13.17
CA LEU A 70 3.75 -2.42 -11.84
C LEU A 70 3.35 -3.90 -11.69
N GLU A 71 2.19 -4.29 -12.22
CA GLU A 71 1.73 -5.68 -12.23
C GLU A 71 2.71 -6.60 -12.97
N THR A 72 3.27 -6.11 -14.08
CA THR A 72 4.27 -6.84 -14.88
C THR A 72 5.60 -6.92 -14.15
N ALA A 73 6.05 -5.82 -13.54
CA ALA A 73 7.26 -5.78 -12.74
C ALA A 73 7.17 -6.72 -11.52
N ASN A 74 6.05 -6.72 -10.80
CA ASN A 74 5.80 -7.64 -9.70
C ASN A 74 5.89 -9.10 -10.15
N ARG A 75 5.22 -9.48 -11.26
CA ARG A 75 5.34 -10.84 -11.81
C ARG A 75 6.77 -11.23 -12.17
N LEU A 76 7.52 -10.31 -12.79
CA LEU A 76 8.93 -10.55 -13.12
C LEU A 76 9.71 -10.84 -11.84
N ARG A 77 9.54 -10.00 -10.81
CA ARG A 77 10.19 -10.19 -9.52
C ARG A 77 9.79 -11.52 -8.85
N ASP A 78 8.50 -11.84 -8.80
CA ASP A 78 7.99 -13.10 -8.24
C ASP A 78 8.54 -14.34 -8.98
N SER A 79 8.88 -14.19 -10.28
CA SER A 79 9.53 -15.22 -11.08
C SER A 79 11.07 -15.29 -10.93
N GLY A 80 11.64 -14.50 -10.01
CA GLY A 80 13.09 -14.43 -9.76
C GLY A 80 13.86 -13.49 -10.69
N LYS A 81 13.16 -12.66 -11.49
CA LYS A 81 13.75 -11.73 -12.47
C LYS A 81 13.72 -10.29 -11.97
N GLU A 82 14.20 -10.06 -10.75
CA GLU A 82 14.13 -8.74 -10.10
C GLU A 82 14.86 -7.65 -10.90
N GLN A 83 16.03 -7.94 -11.48
CA GLN A 83 16.76 -6.96 -12.30
C GLN A 83 15.99 -6.55 -13.57
N GLU A 84 15.30 -7.50 -14.23
CA GLU A 84 14.43 -7.19 -15.37
C GLU A 84 13.25 -6.32 -14.93
N ALA A 85 12.66 -6.64 -13.77
CA ALA A 85 11.56 -5.88 -13.19
C ALA A 85 11.96 -4.43 -12.86
N GLU A 86 13.11 -4.24 -12.20
CA GLU A 86 13.63 -2.90 -11.91
C GLU A 86 13.93 -2.11 -13.19
N THR A 87 14.52 -2.76 -14.19
CA THR A 87 14.82 -2.12 -15.48
C THR A 87 13.54 -1.62 -16.14
N LEU A 88 12.48 -2.44 -16.15
CA LEU A 88 11.17 -2.06 -16.65
C LEU A 88 10.60 -0.83 -15.93
N LEU A 89 10.72 -0.79 -14.59
CA LEU A 89 10.25 0.32 -13.77
C LEU A 89 11.05 1.60 -14.02
N ARG A 90 12.38 1.52 -14.12
CA ARG A 90 13.26 2.69 -14.34
C ARG A 90 13.15 3.28 -15.74
N GLN A 91 12.61 2.54 -16.71
CA GLN A 91 12.31 3.05 -18.05
C GLN A 91 11.04 3.91 -18.10
N GLN A 92 10.22 3.88 -17.05
CA GLN A 92 9.00 4.69 -16.99
C GLN A 92 9.33 6.17 -16.68
N PRO A 93 8.43 7.10 -17.00
CA PRO A 93 8.52 8.47 -16.52
C PRO A 93 8.65 8.52 -14.98
N PRO A 94 9.33 9.55 -14.43
CA PRO A 94 9.45 9.72 -12.98
C PRO A 94 8.09 9.62 -12.29
N SER A 95 7.98 8.73 -11.31
CA SER A 95 6.73 8.44 -10.63
C SER A 95 7.03 8.07 -9.19
N THR A 96 6.42 8.81 -8.26
CA THR A 96 6.57 8.56 -6.82
C THR A 96 6.14 7.15 -6.44
N ARG A 97 5.10 6.61 -7.08
CA ARG A 97 4.67 5.22 -6.84
C ARG A 97 5.72 4.19 -7.27
N ILE A 98 6.41 4.44 -8.38
CA ILE A 98 7.50 3.56 -8.86
C ILE A 98 8.70 3.67 -7.93
N ASP A 99 9.09 4.88 -7.55
CA ASP A 99 10.21 5.10 -6.63
C ASP A 99 9.96 4.46 -5.26
N LEU A 100 8.73 4.55 -4.72
CA LEU A 100 8.34 3.84 -3.50
C LEU A 100 8.44 2.32 -3.67
N THR A 101 7.98 1.78 -4.79
CA THR A 101 8.07 0.34 -5.08
C THR A 101 9.54 -0.13 -5.11
N LEU A 102 10.41 0.63 -5.77
CA LEU A 102 11.85 0.33 -5.83
C LEU A 102 12.51 0.45 -4.46
N ALA A 103 12.09 1.42 -3.64
CA ALA A 103 12.57 1.58 -2.27
C ALA A 103 12.16 0.37 -1.39
N ASP A 104 10.89 -0.04 -1.46
CA ASP A 104 10.38 -1.21 -0.73
C ASP A 104 11.13 -2.49 -1.10
N TRP A 105 11.41 -2.68 -2.40
CA TRP A 105 12.18 -3.83 -2.88
C TRP A 105 13.61 -3.81 -2.36
N ALA A 106 14.25 -2.63 -2.38
CA ALA A 106 15.58 -2.44 -1.82
C ALA A 106 15.62 -2.72 -0.31
N GLU A 107 14.64 -2.28 0.47
CA GLU A 107 14.57 -2.59 1.90
C GLU A 107 14.36 -4.08 2.16
N GLN A 108 13.51 -4.75 1.38
CA GLN A 108 13.27 -6.20 1.52
C GLN A 108 14.53 -7.04 1.31
N ARG A 109 15.48 -6.57 0.49
CA ARG A 109 16.78 -7.22 0.30
C ARG A 109 17.89 -6.68 1.22
N GLY A 110 17.59 -5.71 2.10
CA GLY A 110 18.56 -5.07 2.98
C GLY A 110 19.48 -4.05 2.31
N ASP A 111 19.17 -3.62 1.08
CA ASP A 111 19.89 -2.60 0.33
C ASP A 111 19.45 -1.19 0.75
N HIS A 112 19.85 -0.82 1.96
CA HIS A 112 19.47 0.45 2.59
C HIS A 112 19.94 1.68 1.81
N GLU A 113 21.05 1.59 1.07
CA GLU A 113 21.56 2.73 0.29
C GLU A 113 20.74 2.97 -0.98
N ALA A 114 20.29 1.91 -1.66
CA ALA A 114 19.35 2.06 -2.76
C ALA A 114 17.99 2.59 -2.28
N ALA A 115 17.48 2.09 -1.15
CA ALA A 115 16.24 2.58 -0.55
C ALA A 115 16.32 4.08 -0.21
N LYS A 116 17.40 4.52 0.44
CA LYS A 116 17.63 5.96 0.70
C LYS A 116 17.66 6.80 -0.56
N THR A 117 18.31 6.31 -1.61
CA THR A 117 18.40 7.03 -2.88
C THR A 117 17.00 7.23 -3.46
N ALA A 118 16.19 6.17 -3.52
CA ALA A 118 14.81 6.24 -3.98
C ALA A 118 13.95 7.20 -3.15
N TYR A 119 13.98 7.11 -1.81
CA TYR A 119 13.23 8.02 -0.96
C TYR A 119 13.70 9.48 -1.08
N ASN A 120 15.01 9.73 -1.18
CA ASN A 120 15.52 11.09 -1.40
C ASN A 120 15.09 11.66 -2.76
N THR A 121 15.04 10.83 -3.80
CA THR A 121 14.51 11.22 -5.11
C THR A 121 13.04 11.63 -5.05
N ILE A 122 12.23 10.94 -4.23
CA ILE A 122 10.84 11.36 -3.96
C ILE A 122 10.83 12.72 -3.25
N LEU A 123 11.59 12.86 -2.16
CA LEU A 123 11.60 14.09 -1.35
C LEU A 123 12.14 15.33 -2.07
N GLN A 124 12.94 15.16 -3.12
CA GLN A 124 13.33 16.27 -3.99
C GLN A 124 12.14 16.87 -4.76
N ARG A 125 11.17 16.03 -5.14
CA ARG A 125 9.96 16.46 -5.87
C ARG A 125 8.80 16.78 -4.93
N GLU A 126 8.69 16.01 -3.85
CA GLU A 126 7.60 16.06 -2.89
C GLU A 126 8.17 16.13 -1.46
N PRO A 127 8.63 17.31 -1.00
CA PRO A 127 9.32 17.44 0.30
C PRO A 127 8.48 17.04 1.52
N GLN A 128 7.16 16.95 1.36
CA GLN A 128 6.20 16.58 2.41
C GLN A 128 5.61 15.18 2.22
N ASN A 129 6.14 14.37 1.29
CA ASN A 129 5.63 13.02 1.05
C ASN A 129 5.84 12.14 2.30
N GLU A 130 4.74 11.76 2.96
CA GLU A 130 4.78 11.07 4.24
C GLU A 130 5.42 9.68 4.14
N ASP A 131 5.16 8.95 3.05
CA ASP A 131 5.72 7.61 2.84
C ASP A 131 7.23 7.63 2.70
N ALA A 132 7.78 8.60 1.97
CA ALA A 132 9.23 8.75 1.80
C ALA A 132 9.92 9.27 3.08
N ILE A 133 9.25 10.13 3.86
CA ILE A 133 9.75 10.57 5.16
C ILE A 133 9.83 9.38 6.12
N LEU A 134 8.74 8.63 6.27
CA LEU A 134 8.69 7.44 7.13
C LEU A 134 9.69 6.37 6.65
N GLY A 135 9.82 6.18 5.34
CA GLY A 135 10.77 5.25 4.75
C GLY A 135 12.23 5.60 5.07
N LEU A 136 12.63 6.87 4.93
CA LEU A 136 13.97 7.30 5.36
C LEU A 136 14.20 7.14 6.86
N THR A 137 13.17 7.37 7.68
CA THR A 137 13.25 7.13 9.12
C THR A 137 13.49 5.65 9.42
N GLU A 138 12.72 4.76 8.80
CA GLU A 138 12.81 3.30 8.96
C GLU A 138 14.19 2.78 8.50
N VAL A 139 14.66 3.18 7.33
CA VAL A 139 16.00 2.81 6.83
C VAL A 139 17.09 3.29 7.79
N SER A 140 16.99 4.53 8.28
CA SER A 140 17.99 5.08 9.22
C SER A 140 17.99 4.33 10.55
N LEU A 141 16.83 3.90 11.03
CA LEU A 141 16.71 3.05 12.22
C LEU A 141 17.32 1.66 12.01
N ALA A 142 17.07 1.04 10.85
CA ALA A 142 17.63 -0.26 10.50
C ALA A 142 19.17 -0.25 10.48
N GLN A 143 19.76 0.87 10.05
CA GLN A 143 21.20 1.09 10.07
C GLN A 143 21.75 1.56 11.44
N GLY A 144 20.90 1.69 12.47
CA GLY A 144 21.30 2.16 13.80
C GLY A 144 21.56 3.67 13.91
N ASN A 145 21.34 4.44 12.85
CA ASN A 145 21.55 5.88 12.83
C ASN A 145 20.31 6.64 13.34
N LYS A 146 20.16 6.65 14.67
CA LYS A 146 19.02 7.27 15.36
C LYS A 146 18.93 8.79 15.13
N ASP A 147 20.05 9.48 14.92
CA ASP A 147 20.04 10.92 14.72
C ASP A 147 19.48 11.29 13.35
N SER A 148 19.88 10.57 12.29
CA SER A 148 19.27 10.72 10.97
C SER A 148 17.81 10.30 10.97
N ALA A 149 17.45 9.23 11.67
CA ALA A 149 16.05 8.80 11.81
C ALA A 149 15.19 9.89 12.47
N ARG A 150 15.69 10.51 13.55
CA ARG A 150 15.00 11.60 14.25
C ARG A 150 14.87 12.85 13.37
N ALA A 151 15.92 13.20 12.64
CA ALA A 151 15.92 14.33 11.72
C ALA A 151 14.95 14.14 10.54
N ALA A 152 14.84 12.92 10.02
CA ALA A 152 13.84 12.58 9.00
C ALA A 152 12.43 12.66 9.59
N LEU A 153 12.18 12.02 10.73
CA LEU A 153 10.84 11.96 11.34
C LEU A 153 10.30 13.34 11.72
N ALA A 154 11.19 14.26 12.14
CA ALA A 154 10.82 15.64 12.46
C ALA A 154 10.26 16.44 11.25
N LYS A 155 10.46 15.95 10.01
CA LYS A 155 9.89 16.54 8.80
C LYS A 155 8.49 16.03 8.49
N LEU A 156 8.03 14.98 9.17
CA LEU A 156 6.71 14.42 8.94
C LEU A 156 5.66 15.51 9.22
N PRO A 157 4.84 15.89 8.22
CA PRO A 157 3.86 16.93 8.41
C PRO A 157 2.86 16.53 9.50
N ALA A 158 2.42 17.52 10.29
CA ALA A 158 1.20 17.35 11.06
C ALA A 158 0.03 17.14 10.10
N ALA A 159 -1.04 16.48 10.59
CA ALA A 159 -2.27 16.17 9.83
C ALA A 159 -2.59 17.24 8.78
N GLN A 160 -2.46 16.89 7.49
CA GLN A 160 -2.70 17.82 6.39
C GLN A 160 -4.20 17.99 6.19
N ASN A 161 -4.68 19.23 6.04
CA ASN A 161 -6.10 19.53 5.82
C ASN A 161 -7.07 18.97 6.89
N GLY A 162 -6.57 18.71 8.11
CA GLY A 162 -7.36 18.08 9.17
C GLY A 162 -7.52 16.57 9.01
N GLU A 163 -6.98 15.97 7.94
CA GLU A 163 -6.98 14.53 7.75
C GLU A 163 -5.80 13.91 8.52
N PRO A 164 -6.07 12.98 9.45
CA PRO A 164 -5.01 12.25 10.11
C PRO A 164 -4.25 11.37 9.10
N LEU A 165 -2.99 11.06 9.43
CA LEU A 165 -2.26 10.01 8.74
C LEU A 165 -3.09 8.73 8.64
N SER A 166 -2.96 7.99 7.54
CA SER A 166 -3.58 6.68 7.40
C SER A 166 -3.18 5.74 8.54
N ILE A 167 -4.01 4.75 8.87
CA ILE A 167 -3.74 3.82 9.96
C ILE A 167 -2.39 3.10 9.77
N ASN A 168 -2.03 2.79 8.52
CA ASN A 168 -0.74 2.23 8.14
C ASN A 168 0.42 3.19 8.43
N MET A 169 0.29 4.48 8.08
CA MET A 169 1.30 5.50 8.39
C MET A 169 1.43 5.73 9.91
N GLN A 170 0.31 5.70 10.65
CA GLN A 170 0.33 5.79 12.11
C GLN A 170 1.03 4.58 12.75
N ARG A 171 0.83 3.37 12.22
CA ARG A 171 1.58 2.17 12.63
C ARG A 171 3.09 2.36 12.42
N ARG A 172 3.50 2.82 11.23
CA ARG A 172 4.90 3.11 10.89
C ARG A 172 5.51 4.16 11.83
N LEU A 173 4.77 5.24 12.10
CA LEU A 173 5.14 6.26 13.08
C LEU A 173 5.36 5.67 14.49
N ALA A 174 4.45 4.81 14.96
CA ALA A 174 4.58 4.18 16.28
C ALA A 174 5.84 3.29 16.37
N MET A 175 6.14 2.51 15.33
CA MET A 175 7.37 1.72 15.26
C MET A 175 8.62 2.60 15.25
N ALA A 176 8.60 3.71 14.51
CA ALA A 176 9.69 4.67 14.48
C ALA A 176 9.92 5.34 15.86
N GLN A 177 8.83 5.74 16.54
CA GLN A 177 8.87 6.29 17.90
C GLN A 177 9.52 5.30 18.88
N ALA A 178 9.10 4.03 18.86
CA ALA A 178 9.69 2.98 19.68
C ALA A 178 11.19 2.79 19.39
N GLY A 179 11.58 2.71 18.11
CA GLY A 179 12.99 2.56 17.70
C GLY A 179 13.89 3.75 18.10
N LEU A 180 13.32 4.95 18.12
CA LEU A 180 13.97 6.19 18.58
C LEU A 180 14.09 6.31 20.11
N GLY A 181 13.50 5.37 20.85
CA GLY A 181 13.53 5.35 22.32
C GLY A 181 12.40 6.14 22.98
N ASP A 182 11.28 6.34 22.29
CA ASP A 182 10.06 6.96 22.83
C ASP A 182 8.90 5.94 22.87
N PRO A 183 8.96 4.96 23.79
CA PRO A 183 7.90 3.95 23.91
C PRO A 183 6.57 4.56 24.37
N ALA A 184 6.58 5.67 25.11
CA ALA A 184 5.35 6.33 25.56
C ALA A 184 4.57 6.94 24.37
N ALA A 185 5.27 7.59 23.43
CA ALA A 185 4.64 8.07 22.20
C ALA A 185 4.15 6.91 21.32
N ALA A 186 4.95 5.85 21.18
CA ALA A 186 4.56 4.66 20.44
C ALA A 186 3.29 4.01 21.01
N GLU A 187 3.23 3.84 22.34
CA GLU A 187 2.06 3.30 23.04
C GLU A 187 0.82 4.16 22.83
N LYS A 188 0.95 5.48 22.93
CA LYS A 188 -0.14 6.42 22.64
C LYS A 188 -0.68 6.24 21.22
N THR A 189 0.21 6.12 20.24
CA THR A 189 -0.18 5.91 18.83
C THR A 189 -0.85 4.55 18.64
N PHE A 190 -0.29 3.46 19.18
CA PHE A 190 -0.89 2.13 19.10
C PHE A 190 -2.27 2.06 19.78
N ASN A 191 -2.44 2.70 20.95
CA ASN A 191 -3.73 2.77 21.64
C ASN A 191 -4.80 3.52 20.83
N ALA A 192 -4.41 4.47 19.98
CA ALA A 192 -5.34 5.18 19.10
C ALA A 192 -5.76 4.34 17.88
N ILE A 193 -4.86 3.55 17.31
CA ILE A 193 -5.10 2.82 16.06
C ILE A 193 -5.60 1.39 16.24
N LEU A 194 -5.27 0.74 17.37
CA LEU A 194 -5.65 -0.64 17.59
C LEU A 194 -7.18 -0.86 17.63
N PRO A 195 -7.99 0.01 18.28
CA PRO A 195 -9.45 -0.09 18.21
C PRO A 195 -10.00 0.09 16.78
N GLN A 196 -9.37 0.95 15.99
CA GLN A 196 -9.76 1.19 14.59
C GLN A 196 -9.47 -0.05 13.73
N ALA A 197 -8.29 -0.65 13.88
CA ALA A 197 -7.95 -1.89 13.18
C ALA A 197 -8.91 -3.04 13.54
N LYS A 198 -9.36 -3.13 14.80
CA LYS A 198 -10.30 -4.16 15.27
C LYS A 198 -11.74 -3.95 14.79
N SER A 199 -12.14 -2.72 14.47
CA SER A 199 -13.50 -2.43 13.98
C SER A 199 -13.63 -2.59 12.47
N GLN A 200 -12.52 -2.56 11.73
CA GLN A 200 -12.48 -2.83 10.30
C GLN A 200 -12.72 -4.32 10.01
N GLN A 201 -13.13 -4.63 8.78
CA GLN A 201 -13.19 -6.01 8.32
C GLN A 201 -11.79 -6.65 8.36
N PRO A 202 -11.70 -7.97 8.64
CA PRO A 202 -10.44 -8.71 8.54
C PRO A 202 -9.70 -8.42 7.23
N SER A 203 -8.50 -7.90 7.34
CA SER A 203 -7.66 -7.54 6.20
C SER A 203 -6.18 -7.65 6.58
N MET A 204 -5.31 -7.69 5.57
CA MET A 204 -3.87 -7.69 5.82
C MET A 204 -3.42 -6.39 6.50
N GLU A 205 -4.04 -5.25 6.18
CA GLU A 205 -3.74 -3.96 6.80
C GLU A 205 -4.04 -3.99 8.31
N SER A 206 -5.24 -4.42 8.69
CA SER A 206 -5.63 -4.54 10.11
C SER A 206 -4.77 -5.57 10.84
N ALA A 207 -4.43 -6.68 10.19
CA ALA A 207 -3.49 -7.66 10.72
C ALA A 207 -2.10 -7.06 10.99
N LEU A 208 -1.53 -6.29 10.06
CA LEU A 208 -0.21 -5.66 10.26
C LEU A 208 -0.20 -4.72 11.47
N VAL A 209 -1.24 -3.88 11.61
CA VAL A 209 -1.38 -3.00 12.79
C VAL A 209 -1.38 -3.82 14.09
N MET A 210 -2.18 -4.89 14.15
CA MET A 210 -2.27 -5.73 15.34
C MET A 210 -0.95 -6.47 15.62
N ARG A 211 -0.27 -7.00 14.60
CA ARG A 211 1.01 -7.70 14.77
C ARG A 211 2.09 -6.77 15.32
N ASP A 212 2.22 -5.56 14.78
CA ASP A 212 3.24 -4.62 15.25
C ASP A 212 2.90 -4.05 16.64
N ALA A 213 1.62 -3.81 16.92
CA ALA A 213 1.17 -3.47 18.27
C ALA A 213 1.49 -4.58 19.28
N ALA A 214 1.26 -5.84 18.91
CA ALA A 214 1.54 -6.98 19.79
C ALA A 214 3.05 -7.18 20.03
N ARG A 215 3.89 -6.99 19.00
CA ARG A 215 5.36 -6.96 19.16
C ARG A 215 5.80 -5.85 20.12
N PHE A 216 5.26 -4.65 19.93
CA PHE A 216 5.53 -3.51 20.79
C PHE A 216 5.11 -3.79 22.24
N GLN A 217 3.88 -4.28 22.47
CA GLN A 217 3.37 -4.66 23.80
C GLN A 217 4.28 -5.68 24.48
N ALA A 218 4.74 -6.71 23.76
CA ALA A 218 5.65 -7.71 24.31
C ALA A 218 6.99 -7.09 24.75
N GLN A 219 7.55 -6.21 23.93
CA GLN A 219 8.79 -5.49 24.24
C GLN A 219 8.62 -4.47 25.38
N ASN A 220 7.43 -3.89 25.52
CA ASN A 220 7.08 -2.88 26.53
C ASN A 220 6.59 -3.49 27.85
N GLY A 221 6.83 -4.78 28.09
CA GLY A 221 6.49 -5.44 29.35
C GLY A 221 4.99 -5.79 29.52
N GLN A 222 4.23 -5.86 28.43
CA GLN A 222 2.79 -6.15 28.41
C GLN A 222 2.48 -7.50 27.72
N PRO A 223 3.07 -8.64 28.16
CA PRO A 223 3.01 -9.91 27.42
C PRO A 223 1.60 -10.52 27.31
N GLN A 224 0.73 -10.31 28.31
CA GLN A 224 -0.66 -10.79 28.24
C GLN A 224 -1.46 -10.01 27.19
N GLN A 225 -1.32 -8.68 27.17
CA GLN A 225 -1.95 -7.84 26.16
C GLN A 225 -1.41 -8.14 24.75
N ALA A 226 -0.10 -8.41 24.64
CA ALA A 226 0.52 -8.87 23.41
C ALA A 226 -0.12 -10.17 22.91
N LEU A 227 -0.27 -11.18 23.78
CA LEU A 227 -0.90 -12.45 23.43
C LEU A 227 -2.34 -12.27 22.94
N ASP A 228 -3.11 -11.41 23.60
CA ASP A 228 -4.47 -11.11 23.18
C ASP A 228 -4.54 -10.41 21.82
N THR A 229 -3.60 -9.50 21.57
CA THR A 229 -3.52 -8.81 20.28
C THR A 229 -3.04 -9.74 19.17
N TRP A 230 -2.13 -10.69 19.45
CA TRP A 230 -1.74 -11.72 18.50
C TRP A 230 -2.92 -12.60 18.07
N LYS A 231 -3.77 -13.00 19.02
CA LYS A 231 -5.00 -13.76 18.71
C LYS A 231 -5.91 -13.01 17.74
N ASP A 232 -6.06 -11.70 17.91
CA ASP A 232 -6.88 -10.85 17.01
C ASP A 232 -6.22 -10.71 15.63
N ALA A 233 -4.89 -10.61 15.58
CA ALA A 233 -4.14 -10.55 14.33
C ALA A 233 -4.28 -11.82 13.49
N MET A 234 -4.38 -13.00 14.12
CA MET A 234 -4.57 -14.28 13.43
C MET A 234 -5.93 -14.37 12.74
N VAL A 235 -6.97 -13.81 13.37
CA VAL A 235 -8.30 -13.69 12.75
C VAL A 235 -8.24 -12.73 11.57
N SER A 236 -7.63 -11.55 11.77
CA SER A 236 -7.55 -10.52 10.73
C SER A 236 -6.74 -10.93 9.51
N SER A 237 -5.69 -11.75 9.71
CA SER A 237 -4.86 -12.30 8.63
C SER A 237 -5.46 -13.54 7.95
N GLY A 238 -6.59 -14.06 8.44
CA GLY A 238 -7.24 -15.24 7.88
C GLY A 238 -6.57 -16.59 8.24
N ILE A 239 -5.64 -16.60 9.21
CA ILE A 239 -5.04 -17.84 9.74
C ILE A 239 -6.11 -18.71 10.42
N THR A 240 -7.08 -18.07 11.08
CA THR A 240 -8.23 -18.73 11.71
C THR A 240 -9.48 -17.88 11.54
N THR A 241 -10.65 -18.52 11.48
CA THR A 241 -11.95 -17.81 11.47
C THR A 241 -12.47 -17.51 12.87
N THR A 242 -11.93 -18.18 13.90
CA THR A 242 -12.32 -18.02 15.30
C THR A 242 -11.12 -17.61 16.14
N ARG A 243 -11.36 -16.70 17.08
CA ARG A 243 -10.33 -16.24 18.02
C ARG A 243 -9.91 -17.39 18.95
N PRO A 244 -8.61 -17.73 19.06
CA PRO A 244 -8.14 -18.75 19.99
C PRO A 244 -8.47 -18.38 21.44
N THR A 245 -9.04 -19.33 22.19
CA THR A 245 -9.48 -19.13 23.58
C THR A 245 -8.43 -19.54 24.60
N ASP A 246 -7.48 -20.39 24.22
CA ASP A 246 -6.45 -20.97 25.10
C ASP A 246 -5.09 -21.09 24.39
N ASN A 247 -4.06 -21.48 25.15
CA ASN A 247 -2.70 -21.63 24.61
C ASN A 247 -2.57 -22.78 23.62
N ASP A 248 -3.35 -23.86 23.78
CA ASP A 248 -3.26 -25.04 22.92
C ASP A 248 -3.80 -24.73 21.52
N SER A 249 -4.97 -24.10 21.43
CA SER A 249 -5.56 -23.62 20.19
C SER A 249 -4.70 -22.55 19.53
N PHE A 250 -4.07 -21.67 20.30
CA PHE A 250 -3.13 -20.67 19.78
C PHE A 250 -1.87 -21.32 19.18
N THR A 251 -1.21 -22.22 19.92
CA THR A 251 0.07 -22.82 19.52
C THR A 251 -0.07 -23.75 18.30
N ARG A 252 -1.23 -24.39 18.10
CA ARG A 252 -1.49 -25.21 16.90
C ARG A 252 -1.51 -24.41 15.59
N LEU A 253 -1.67 -23.09 15.68
CA LEU A 253 -1.82 -22.19 14.53
C LEU A 253 -0.55 -21.37 14.25
N THR A 254 0.53 -21.57 15.03
CA THR A 254 1.82 -20.86 14.94
C THR A 254 2.95 -21.83 14.63
#